data_AF-A0A8S3S1Y9-F1
#
_entry.id   AF-A0A8S3S1Y9-F1
#
_cell.length_a   1.000
_cell.length_b   1.000
_cell.length_c   1.000
_cell.angle_alpha   90.00
_cell.angle_beta   90.00
_cell.angle_gamma   90.00
#
_symmetry.space_group_name_H-M   'P 1'
#
loop_
_entity.id
_entity.type
_entity.pdbx_description
1 polymer ?
#
loop_
_entity_poly.entity_id
_entity_poly.type
_entity_poly.pdbx_seq_one_letter_code
_entity_poly.pdbx_strand_id
1 'polypeptide(L)'
;MLCSCRKGNDIPNFVAESFLQYVADNVDHNSGTLDGNNTFHGMGIMAAVTPGSFGTKPIPRIDVTSEQIALLAKINISYYKPLESNQMASCIYSNLRKMNYKDVDCSYMVNLLWKVSWPLRSPMPGWSGYMQMVQEGTYPGKSSFAHRYQKPPVVTFDQPLYWKALCIVTNEKTESDLKQIVLRLGGFHTEMSFLGSIGRLMGGSGLHEVLETVYASNAVNHMLSGKAVSRAVRGFMMVENALHILLMKESFRVSLPSAHETYTEADSSECDEIVEKACELYDRFVAGEETTESVEQSSILSEISTKLEATKEKLCKSRTSSLWLNFCRMTNILSKFLIAERTGNWDLHLSSIQEMLPFFVAAGHNLYAKSAYVYLSMMQRLEIEHPEVYRHFKAGHHVLRRTDRFWSGLSTDLTIEQILIRSVKSSGGLTRGRGNDYNSAMQDLTGVGYCTSDQHKEATRARTERDMVDTLAILEYLTERNTFTNDVSLRNIETGVEAEPDVNDDKAESTGNKTLELMKGKQI
;
A
#
# COMPACT_ATOMS: atom_id res chain seq x y z
N MET A 1 19.61 -19.18 0.22
CA MET A 1 18.67 -18.30 -0.51
C MET A 1 19.38 -17.17 -1.24
N LEU A 2 20.05 -16.22 -0.58
CA LEU A 2 20.80 -15.16 -1.30
C LEU A 2 21.82 -15.72 -2.31
N CYS A 3 22.53 -16.79 -1.94
CA CYS A 3 23.40 -17.54 -2.84
C CYS A 3 22.64 -18.24 -3.99
N SER A 4 21.38 -18.63 -3.78
CA SER A 4 20.52 -19.29 -4.78
C SER A 4 20.06 -18.30 -5.85
N CYS A 5 19.75 -17.05 -5.49
CA CYS A 5 19.46 -15.96 -6.43
C CYS A 5 20.62 -15.70 -7.42
N ARG A 6 21.84 -16.13 -7.07
CA ARG A 6 23.03 -16.05 -7.94
C ARG A 6 23.36 -17.33 -8.72
N LYS A 7 22.99 -18.53 -8.23
CA LYS A 7 23.57 -19.81 -8.71
C LYS A 7 22.80 -20.57 -9.82
N GLY A 8 21.55 -20.31 -10.18
CA GLY A 8 20.71 -21.26 -10.97
C GLY A 8 20.39 -20.88 -12.43
N ASN A 9 20.14 -21.89 -13.31
CA ASN A 9 19.94 -22.06 -14.79
C ASN A 9 19.03 -21.15 -15.68
N ASP A 10 19.25 -21.19 -17.02
CA ASP A 10 18.81 -20.27 -18.12
C ASP A 10 17.30 -19.97 -18.31
N ILE A 11 16.96 -18.68 -18.55
CA ILE A 11 15.63 -18.23 -19.01
C ILE A 11 15.50 -18.37 -20.53
N PRO A 12 14.43 -18.98 -21.05
CA PRO A 12 14.04 -18.80 -22.44
C PRO A 12 13.67 -17.33 -22.72
N ASN A 13 14.22 -16.73 -23.79
CA ASN A 13 13.81 -15.43 -24.35
C ASN A 13 14.00 -14.19 -23.45
N PHE A 14 14.92 -14.20 -22.47
CA PHE A 14 15.29 -12.99 -21.74
C PHE A 14 16.06 -12.02 -22.65
N VAL A 15 15.59 -10.77 -22.72
CA VAL A 15 16.21 -9.70 -23.50
C VAL A 15 17.04 -8.84 -22.57
N ALA A 16 18.19 -8.31 -23.03
CA ALA A 16 19.12 -7.54 -22.21
C ALA A 16 18.47 -6.30 -21.53
N GLU A 17 17.42 -5.76 -22.14
CA GLU A 17 16.67 -4.60 -21.68
C GLU A 17 15.65 -4.92 -20.55
N SER A 18 15.38 -6.20 -20.30
CA SER A 18 14.44 -6.62 -19.26
C SER A 18 15.04 -6.46 -17.85
N PHE A 19 14.18 -6.09 -16.90
CA PHE A 19 14.48 -5.95 -15.48
C PHE A 19 14.02 -7.17 -14.70
N LEU A 20 14.89 -7.74 -13.87
CA LEU A 20 14.62 -8.94 -13.06
C LEU A 20 14.60 -8.59 -11.57
N GLN A 21 13.51 -8.97 -10.89
CA GLN A 21 13.39 -8.88 -9.43
C GLN A 21 13.04 -10.24 -8.84
N TYR A 22 13.50 -10.46 -7.62
CA TYR A 22 13.15 -11.61 -6.79
C TYR A 22 12.27 -11.15 -5.63
N VAL A 23 11.37 -12.02 -5.23
CA VAL A 23 10.56 -11.89 -4.03
C VAL A 23 10.62 -13.20 -3.29
N ALA A 24 10.76 -13.14 -1.98
CA ALA A 24 10.83 -14.32 -1.13
C ALA A 24 9.97 -14.14 0.11
N ASP A 25 9.28 -15.22 0.49
CA ASP A 25 8.38 -15.24 1.63
C ASP A 25 8.34 -16.65 2.25
N ASN A 26 7.86 -16.74 3.48
CA ASN A 26 7.67 -17.99 4.18
C ASN A 26 6.60 -18.85 3.50
N VAL A 27 6.90 -20.14 3.30
CA VAL A 27 5.96 -21.12 2.76
C VAL A 27 5.83 -22.25 3.77
N ASP A 28 4.66 -22.34 4.37
CA ASP A 28 4.31 -23.45 5.25
C ASP A 28 3.73 -24.59 4.42
N HIS A 29 4.47 -25.70 4.33
CA HIS A 29 4.00 -26.93 3.71
C HIS A 29 3.42 -27.84 4.79
N ASN A 30 2.14 -28.20 4.66
CA ASN A 30 1.62 -29.28 5.47
C ASN A 30 2.12 -30.62 4.90
N SER A 31 3.09 -31.25 5.57
CA SER A 31 3.65 -32.53 5.11
C SER A 31 2.79 -33.74 5.50
N GLY A 32 1.81 -33.55 6.39
CA GLY A 32 0.81 -34.55 6.77
C GLY A 32 -0.57 -34.21 6.20
N THR A 33 -1.01 -34.90 5.15
CA THR A 33 -2.26 -34.59 4.45
C THR A 33 -3.55 -34.93 5.23
N LEU A 34 -3.49 -35.52 6.44
CA LEU A 34 -4.68 -36.00 7.14
C LEU A 34 -4.85 -35.57 8.62
N ASP A 35 -3.80 -35.23 9.37
CA ASP A 35 -3.93 -34.88 10.81
C ASP A 35 -3.39 -33.48 11.18
N GLY A 36 -2.73 -32.79 10.26
CA GLY A 36 -2.21 -31.43 10.49
C GLY A 36 -0.97 -31.36 11.40
N ASN A 37 -0.38 -32.49 11.77
CA ASN A 37 0.89 -32.53 12.49
C ASN A 37 2.05 -32.73 11.49
N ASN A 38 3.13 -31.96 11.67
CA ASN A 38 4.31 -31.83 10.79
C ASN A 38 4.18 -30.79 9.65
N THR A 39 4.06 -29.52 10.00
CA THR A 39 4.28 -28.42 9.05
C THR A 39 5.79 -28.27 8.77
N PHE A 40 6.20 -28.42 7.53
CA PHE A 40 7.53 -28.02 7.07
C PHE A 40 7.53 -26.52 6.77
N HIS A 41 8.31 -25.77 7.53
CA HIS A 41 8.52 -24.34 7.32
C HIS A 41 9.63 -24.14 6.27
N GLY A 42 9.23 -23.86 5.04
CA GLY A 42 10.10 -23.54 3.93
C GLY A 42 10.07 -22.06 3.56
N MET A 43 10.87 -21.68 2.57
CA MET A 43 10.83 -20.34 1.98
C MET A 43 10.60 -20.47 0.48
N GLY A 44 9.55 -19.80 0.00
CA GLY A 44 9.24 -19.67 -1.42
C GLY A 44 9.99 -18.49 -2.02
N ILE A 45 10.44 -18.64 -3.26
CA ILE A 45 11.07 -17.56 -4.02
C ILE A 45 10.41 -17.52 -5.39
N MET A 46 10.01 -16.33 -5.82
CA MET A 46 9.61 -16.06 -7.19
C MET A 46 10.55 -15.04 -7.82
N ALA A 47 10.77 -15.17 -9.12
CA ALA A 47 11.41 -14.15 -9.93
C ALA A 47 10.40 -13.58 -10.92
N ALA A 48 10.44 -12.26 -11.11
CA ALA A 48 9.57 -11.52 -12.01
C ALA A 48 10.42 -10.66 -12.95
N VAL A 49 10.06 -10.65 -14.23
CA VAL A 49 10.73 -9.95 -15.32
C VAL A 49 9.78 -8.95 -15.97
N THR A 50 10.27 -7.72 -16.17
CA THR A 50 9.52 -6.62 -16.81
C THR A 50 10.39 -5.95 -17.89
N PRO A 51 9.91 -5.76 -19.13
CA PRO A 51 8.65 -6.27 -19.67
C PRO A 51 8.64 -7.81 -19.73
N GLY A 52 7.45 -8.39 -19.65
CA GLY A 52 7.27 -9.83 -19.62
C GLY A 52 7.72 -10.50 -20.92
N SER A 53 8.51 -11.57 -20.79
CA SER A 53 8.83 -12.50 -21.87
C SER A 53 8.05 -13.80 -21.70
N PHE A 54 7.52 -14.35 -22.81
CA PHE A 54 6.83 -15.62 -22.85
C PHE A 54 7.66 -16.63 -23.66
N GLY A 55 7.77 -17.86 -23.15
CA GLY A 55 8.40 -18.96 -23.86
C GLY A 55 7.72 -20.26 -23.48
N THR A 56 7.29 -21.04 -24.47
CA THR A 56 6.87 -22.42 -24.26
C THR A 56 8.12 -23.28 -24.11
N LYS A 57 8.45 -23.68 -22.87
CA LYS A 57 9.46 -24.71 -22.65
C LYS A 57 8.72 -26.07 -22.69
N PRO A 58 8.89 -26.91 -23.73
CA PRO A 58 8.40 -28.27 -23.65
C PRO A 58 9.08 -28.91 -22.44
N ILE A 59 8.28 -29.36 -21.46
CA ILE A 59 8.80 -30.08 -20.30
C ILE A 59 9.07 -31.50 -20.79
N PRO A 60 10.33 -31.90 -21.01
CA PRO A 60 10.62 -33.25 -21.47
C PRO A 60 10.20 -34.23 -20.38
N ARG A 61 9.41 -35.24 -20.74
CA ARG A 61 9.23 -36.39 -19.86
C ARG A 61 10.55 -37.15 -19.85
N ILE A 62 11.18 -37.20 -18.69
CA ILE A 62 12.45 -37.87 -18.47
C ILE A 62 12.15 -39.16 -17.73
N ASP A 63 12.64 -40.29 -18.22
CA ASP A 63 12.68 -41.51 -17.41
C ASP A 63 13.81 -41.36 -16.39
N VAL A 64 13.42 -41.24 -15.12
CA VAL A 64 14.34 -41.05 -13.99
C VAL A 64 14.42 -42.32 -13.17
N THR A 65 15.63 -42.82 -12.92
CA THR A 65 15.83 -43.97 -12.04
C THR A 65 15.74 -43.55 -10.56
N SER A 66 15.41 -44.49 -9.68
CA SER A 66 15.36 -44.24 -8.23
C SER A 66 16.70 -43.73 -7.68
N GLU A 67 17.83 -44.16 -8.27
CA GLU A 67 19.17 -43.67 -7.91
C GLU A 67 19.40 -42.23 -8.35
N GLN A 68 18.95 -41.83 -9.54
CA GLN A 68 19.02 -40.44 -10.00
C GLN A 68 18.17 -39.52 -9.11
N ILE A 69 16.99 -39.98 -8.71
CA ILE A 69 16.13 -39.27 -7.75
C ILE A 69 16.82 -39.16 -6.39
N ALA A 70 17.43 -40.24 -5.90
CA ALA A 70 18.17 -40.24 -4.64
C ALA A 70 19.41 -39.32 -4.67
N LEU A 71 20.05 -39.19 -5.84
CA LEU A 71 21.19 -38.27 -6.04
C LEU A 71 20.72 -36.81 -6.11
N LEU A 72 19.59 -36.53 -6.76
CA LEU A 72 18.94 -35.22 -6.81
C LEU A 72 18.32 -34.80 -5.47
N ALA A 73 17.84 -35.76 -4.68
CA ALA A 73 17.27 -35.54 -3.35
C ALA A 73 18.32 -35.15 -2.30
N LYS A 74 19.62 -35.25 -2.62
CA LYS A 74 20.69 -34.73 -1.76
C LYS A 74 20.77 -33.21 -1.89
N ILE A 75 20.07 -32.52 -1.01
CA ILE A 75 20.22 -31.07 -0.85
C ILE A 75 21.54 -30.80 -0.15
N ASN A 76 22.50 -30.22 -0.86
CA ASN A 76 23.72 -29.70 -0.24
C ASN A 76 23.38 -28.51 0.66
N ILE A 77 23.26 -28.76 1.97
CA ILE A 77 23.02 -27.72 2.97
C ILE A 77 24.34 -26.97 3.21
N SER A 78 24.38 -25.72 2.75
CA SER A 78 25.48 -24.80 3.07
C SER A 78 25.05 -23.92 4.24
N TYR A 79 25.72 -24.04 5.37
CA TYR A 79 25.47 -23.17 6.53
C TYR A 79 26.20 -21.84 6.35
N TYR A 80 25.46 -20.74 6.50
CA TYR A 80 26.08 -19.44 6.69
C TYR A 80 26.68 -19.37 8.09
N LYS A 81 27.98 -19.06 8.18
CA LYS A 81 28.65 -18.76 9.44
C LYS A 81 28.92 -17.25 9.48
N PRO A 82 28.27 -16.50 10.37
CA PRO A 82 28.54 -15.07 10.50
C PRO A 82 30.01 -14.84 10.88
N LEU A 83 30.59 -13.74 10.41
CA LEU A 83 31.90 -13.29 10.88
C LEU A 83 31.79 -12.86 12.36
N GLU A 84 32.87 -13.02 13.14
CA GLU A 84 32.89 -12.67 14.56
C GLU A 84 32.66 -11.16 14.80
N SER A 85 32.93 -10.31 13.80
CA SER A 85 32.64 -8.89 13.83
C SER A 85 31.21 -8.59 13.36
N ASN A 86 30.38 -8.06 14.26
CA ASN A 86 29.05 -7.54 13.91
C ASN A 86 29.17 -6.13 13.32
N GLN A 87 29.47 -6.03 12.03
CA GLN A 87 29.54 -4.77 11.29
C GLN A 87 28.24 -3.96 11.39
N MET A 88 27.10 -4.60 11.59
CA MET A 88 25.83 -3.89 11.76
C MET A 88 25.80 -3.02 13.02
N ALA A 89 26.51 -3.42 14.09
CA ALA A 89 26.62 -2.62 15.31
C ALA A 89 27.45 -1.34 15.11
N SER A 90 28.26 -1.27 14.05
CA SER A 90 28.97 -0.05 13.66
C SER A 90 28.18 0.84 12.70
N CYS A 91 27.08 0.36 12.14
CA CYS A 91 26.22 1.17 11.29
C CYS A 91 25.43 2.16 12.15
N ILE A 92 25.27 3.38 11.65
CA ILE A 92 24.55 4.46 12.33
C ILE A 92 23.33 4.88 11.51
N TYR A 93 22.29 5.35 12.19
CA TYR A 93 21.17 6.01 11.52
C TYR A 93 21.66 7.29 10.83
N SER A 94 21.74 7.24 9.50
CA SER A 94 22.20 8.36 8.67
C SER A 94 21.15 9.46 8.57
N ASN A 95 21.57 10.70 8.29
CA ASN A 95 20.62 11.75 7.95
C ASN A 95 19.88 11.40 6.65
N LEU A 96 18.57 11.18 6.74
CA LEU A 96 17.71 11.02 5.57
C LEU A 96 17.53 12.36 4.88
N ARG A 97 17.73 12.40 3.56
CA ARG A 97 17.33 13.53 2.73
C ARG A 97 15.80 13.68 2.84
N LYS A 98 15.31 14.88 3.14
CA LYS A 98 13.86 15.16 3.11
C LYS A 98 13.39 15.13 1.65
N MET A 99 12.37 14.33 1.36
CA MET A 99 11.67 14.36 0.10
C MET A 99 10.50 15.34 0.23
N ASN A 100 10.41 16.32 -0.66
CA ASN A 100 9.27 17.25 -0.66
C ASN A 100 8.13 16.63 -1.44
N TYR A 101 7.05 16.28 -0.73
CA TYR A 101 5.91 15.62 -1.34
C TYR A 101 5.21 16.49 -2.39
N LYS A 102 5.17 17.83 -2.24
CA LYS A 102 4.52 18.72 -3.21
C LYS A 102 5.23 18.74 -4.56
N ASP A 103 6.52 18.43 -4.58
CA ASP A 103 7.33 18.41 -5.79
C ASP A 103 7.27 17.03 -6.49
N VAL A 104 6.65 16.02 -5.87
CA VAL A 104 6.70 14.60 -6.28
C VAL A 104 5.31 13.99 -6.50
N ASP A 105 4.26 14.57 -5.91
CA ASP A 105 2.88 14.08 -5.94
C ASP A 105 2.05 14.80 -7.02
N CYS A 106 2.02 14.25 -8.24
CA CYS A 106 1.18 14.74 -9.33
C CYS A 106 -0.29 14.29 -9.23
N SER A 107 -0.78 13.97 -8.03
CA SER A 107 -2.15 13.45 -7.83
C SER A 107 -2.84 14.00 -6.59
N TYR A 108 -2.23 14.98 -5.93
CA TYR A 108 -2.77 15.60 -4.73
C TYR A 108 -4.06 16.36 -5.05
N MET A 109 -4.07 17.17 -6.12
CA MET A 109 -5.26 17.93 -6.50
C MET A 109 -6.32 17.03 -7.13
N VAL A 110 -5.93 16.00 -7.88
CA VAL A 110 -6.87 14.97 -8.37
C VAL A 110 -7.60 14.30 -7.20
N ASN A 111 -6.89 13.99 -6.12
CA ASN A 111 -7.47 13.44 -4.89
C ASN A 111 -8.39 14.46 -4.20
N LEU A 112 -7.99 15.72 -4.12
CA LEU A 112 -8.80 16.79 -3.54
C LEU A 112 -10.09 17.00 -4.33
N LEU A 113 -10.02 17.03 -5.66
CA LEU A 113 -11.16 17.18 -6.56
C LEU A 113 -12.22 16.10 -6.29
N TRP A 114 -11.81 14.83 -6.16
CA TRP A 114 -12.74 13.74 -5.82
C TRP A 114 -13.46 13.97 -4.49
N LYS A 115 -12.76 14.42 -3.45
CA LYS A 115 -13.33 14.64 -2.11
C LYS A 115 -14.27 15.84 -2.07
N VAL A 116 -13.89 16.91 -2.75
CA VAL A 116 -14.66 18.17 -2.81
C VAL A 116 -15.95 17.98 -3.59
N SER A 117 -15.93 17.16 -4.65
CA SER A 117 -17.11 16.90 -5.48
C SER A 117 -18.06 15.88 -4.87
N TRP A 118 -17.59 15.02 -3.96
CA TRP A 118 -18.40 13.95 -3.38
C TRP A 118 -19.75 14.40 -2.80
N PRO A 119 -19.86 15.46 -1.98
CA PRO A 119 -21.13 15.90 -1.42
C PRO A 119 -22.20 16.23 -2.47
N LEU A 120 -21.80 16.68 -3.65
CA LEU A 120 -22.67 17.25 -4.68
C LEU A 120 -22.83 16.34 -5.92
N ARG A 121 -22.00 15.30 -6.04
CA ARG A 121 -21.98 14.38 -7.20
C ARG A 121 -22.14 12.90 -6.84
N SER A 122 -22.34 12.56 -5.56
CA SER A 122 -22.58 11.19 -5.13
C SER A 122 -23.88 10.61 -5.74
N PRO A 123 -23.91 9.35 -6.21
CA PRO A 123 -22.90 8.31 -6.04
C PRO A 123 -21.74 8.44 -7.04
N MET A 124 -20.52 8.35 -6.53
CA MET A 124 -19.29 8.38 -7.32
C MET A 124 -18.53 7.04 -7.22
N PRO A 125 -17.65 6.73 -8.19
CA PRO A 125 -16.65 5.66 -8.05
C PRO A 125 -15.89 5.78 -6.72
N GLY A 126 -15.67 4.64 -6.07
CA GLY A 126 -14.76 4.58 -4.91
C GLY A 126 -13.37 5.07 -5.29
N TRP A 127 -12.58 5.54 -4.33
CA TRP A 127 -11.32 6.25 -4.59
C TRP A 127 -10.37 5.53 -5.57
N SER A 128 -10.15 4.21 -5.43
CA SER A 128 -9.27 3.49 -6.38
C SER A 128 -9.95 3.27 -7.74
N GLY A 129 -11.28 3.26 -7.81
CA GLY A 129 -12.03 3.28 -9.06
C GLY A 129 -11.86 4.60 -9.80
N TYR A 130 -12.06 5.71 -9.10
CA TYR A 130 -11.83 7.05 -9.64
C TYR A 130 -10.38 7.23 -10.11
N MET A 131 -9.39 6.89 -9.28
CA MET A 131 -7.98 7.00 -9.66
C MET A 131 -7.65 6.16 -10.89
N GLN A 132 -8.20 4.94 -11.02
CA GLN A 132 -7.99 4.16 -12.25
C GLN A 132 -8.61 4.82 -13.50
N MET A 133 -9.74 5.51 -13.35
CA MET A 133 -10.44 6.15 -14.46
C MET A 133 -9.69 7.36 -15.00
N VAL A 134 -9.07 8.15 -14.12
CA VAL A 134 -8.50 9.45 -14.48
C VAL A 134 -6.97 9.45 -14.60
N GLN A 135 -6.29 8.43 -14.08
CA GLN A 135 -4.83 8.33 -14.14
C GLN A 135 -4.39 7.66 -15.43
N GLU A 136 -3.66 8.42 -16.24
CA GLU A 136 -3.02 7.97 -17.46
C GLU A 136 -1.51 8.21 -17.39
N GLY A 137 -0.74 7.41 -18.13
CA GLY A 137 0.70 7.58 -18.16
C GLY A 137 1.41 6.42 -18.87
N THR A 138 2.70 6.62 -19.12
CA THR A 138 3.57 5.58 -19.67
C THR A 138 4.01 4.63 -18.57
N TYR A 139 4.12 3.34 -18.88
CA TYR A 139 4.53 2.30 -17.94
C TYR A 139 5.32 1.20 -18.67
N PRO A 140 6.18 0.45 -17.98
CA PRO A 140 7.11 -0.50 -18.61
C PRO A 140 6.46 -1.80 -19.11
N GLY A 141 5.13 -1.85 -19.21
CA GLY A 141 4.36 -3.03 -19.62
C GLY A 141 4.14 -4.08 -18.51
N LYS A 142 3.46 -5.17 -18.88
CA LYS A 142 3.23 -6.36 -18.04
C LYS A 142 4.53 -6.99 -17.56
N SER A 143 4.49 -7.59 -16.38
CA SER A 143 5.53 -8.47 -15.85
C SER A 143 5.20 -9.94 -16.13
N SER A 144 6.19 -10.75 -16.45
CA SER A 144 6.08 -12.22 -16.46
C SER A 144 6.96 -12.83 -15.37
N PHE A 145 6.65 -14.03 -14.91
CA PHE A 145 7.51 -14.74 -13.96
C PHE A 145 8.59 -15.49 -14.72
N ALA A 146 9.83 -15.38 -14.27
CA ALA A 146 10.98 -15.96 -14.97
C ALA A 146 11.97 -16.62 -14.01
N HIS A 147 12.99 -17.27 -14.57
CA HIS A 147 14.07 -17.92 -13.82
C HIS A 147 15.45 -17.55 -14.40
N ARG A 148 16.25 -16.76 -13.66
CA ARG A 148 17.72 -16.38 -13.78
C ARG A 148 18.17 -15.25 -14.71
N TYR A 149 18.93 -14.25 -14.23
CA TYR A 149 20.07 -13.65 -14.99
C TYR A 149 21.19 -13.09 -14.09
N GLN A 150 22.36 -12.86 -14.68
CA GLN A 150 23.60 -12.27 -14.09
C GLN A 150 23.52 -10.74 -13.91
N LYS A 151 22.44 -10.24 -13.31
CA LYS A 151 22.31 -8.84 -12.89
C LYS A 151 22.31 -8.75 -11.36
N PRO A 152 22.65 -7.59 -10.75
CA PRO A 152 22.53 -7.39 -9.31
C PRO A 152 21.11 -7.79 -8.85
N PRO A 153 20.96 -8.82 -8.00
CA PRO A 153 19.63 -9.32 -7.68
C PRO A 153 18.94 -8.31 -6.76
N VAL A 154 17.77 -7.84 -7.19
CA VAL A 154 16.86 -7.08 -6.33
C VAL A 154 15.97 -8.09 -5.62
N VAL A 155 16.00 -8.13 -4.28
CA VAL A 155 15.25 -9.14 -3.51
C VAL A 155 14.34 -8.45 -2.49
N THR A 156 13.04 -8.73 -2.58
CA THR A 156 12.04 -8.20 -1.64
C THR A 156 11.72 -9.22 -0.54
N PHE A 157 11.59 -8.74 0.70
CA PHE A 157 11.29 -9.52 1.88
C PHE A 157 10.25 -8.83 2.79
N ASP A 158 9.52 -9.62 3.58
CA ASP A 158 8.85 -9.11 4.79
C ASP A 158 9.87 -8.55 5.79
N GLN A 159 9.43 -7.80 6.81
CA GLN A 159 10.36 -7.12 7.72
C GLN A 159 11.33 -8.07 8.46
N PRO A 160 10.89 -9.20 9.04
CA PRO A 160 11.81 -10.13 9.71
C PRO A 160 12.87 -10.72 8.79
N LEU A 161 12.51 -11.13 7.57
CA LEU A 161 13.47 -11.67 6.60
C LEU A 161 14.35 -10.56 6.00
N TYR A 162 13.80 -9.37 5.78
CA TYR A 162 14.54 -8.18 5.35
C TYR A 162 15.68 -7.89 6.32
N TRP A 163 15.38 -7.85 7.63
CA TRP A 163 16.39 -7.58 8.66
C TRP A 163 17.48 -8.66 8.68
N LYS A 164 17.10 -9.94 8.59
CA LYS A 164 18.07 -11.04 8.51
C LYS A 164 18.95 -10.95 7.27
N ALA A 165 18.37 -10.67 6.10
CA ALA A 165 19.11 -10.49 4.86
C ALA A 165 20.06 -9.29 4.94
N LEU A 166 19.62 -8.20 5.54
CA LEU A 166 20.43 -7.01 5.81
C LEU A 166 21.62 -7.33 6.71
N CYS A 167 21.42 -8.08 7.80
CA CYS A 167 22.52 -8.52 8.66
C CYS A 167 23.56 -9.33 7.88
N ILE A 168 23.10 -10.24 7.01
CA ILE A 168 24.00 -11.08 6.19
C ILE A 168 24.79 -10.19 5.23
N VAL A 169 24.11 -9.41 4.39
CA VAL A 169 24.75 -8.54 3.38
C VAL A 169 25.68 -7.52 4.04
N THR A 170 25.30 -6.95 5.18
CA THR A 170 26.12 -5.97 5.91
C THR A 170 27.38 -6.61 6.49
N ASN A 171 27.31 -7.82 7.04
CA ASN A 171 28.48 -8.46 7.64
C ASN A 171 29.43 -9.11 6.62
N GLU A 172 29.03 -9.26 5.37
CA GLU A 172 29.88 -9.83 4.32
C GLU A 172 31.12 -8.99 4.00
N LYS A 173 32.14 -9.63 3.42
CA LYS A 173 33.34 -8.93 2.94
C LYS A 173 32.98 -7.95 1.82
N THR A 174 33.70 -6.83 1.67
CA THR A 174 33.44 -5.83 0.62
C THR A 174 33.50 -6.43 -0.80
N GLU A 175 34.41 -7.39 -1.00
CA GLU A 175 34.58 -8.13 -2.26
C GLU A 175 33.52 -9.22 -2.46
N SER A 176 32.67 -9.47 -1.46
CA SER A 176 31.64 -10.50 -1.53
C SER A 176 30.59 -10.10 -2.55
N ASP A 177 30.30 -11.06 -3.41
CA ASP A 177 29.16 -11.03 -4.31
C ASP A 177 27.83 -10.69 -3.61
N LEU A 178 27.67 -11.05 -2.34
CA LEU A 178 26.46 -10.72 -1.59
C LEU A 178 26.29 -9.21 -1.33
N LYS A 179 27.36 -8.41 -1.41
CA LYS A 179 27.29 -6.93 -1.27
C LYS A 179 26.59 -6.25 -2.43
N GLN A 180 26.46 -6.91 -3.58
CA GLN A 180 25.80 -6.35 -4.77
C GLN A 180 24.28 -6.58 -4.77
N ILE A 181 23.73 -7.22 -3.75
CA ILE A 181 22.29 -7.51 -3.65
C ILE A 181 21.55 -6.26 -3.17
N VAL A 182 20.56 -5.82 -3.93
CA VAL A 182 19.66 -4.73 -3.51
C VAL A 182 18.51 -5.34 -2.73
N LEU A 183 18.46 -5.09 -1.42
CA LEU A 183 17.40 -5.56 -0.54
C LEU A 183 16.24 -4.56 -0.53
N ARG A 184 15.01 -5.06 -0.64
CA ARG A 184 13.79 -4.25 -0.54
C ARG A 184 12.91 -4.71 0.62
N LEU A 185 12.38 -3.73 1.34
CA LEU A 185 11.31 -3.94 2.29
C LEU A 185 9.99 -4.13 1.53
N GLY A 186 9.23 -5.16 1.87
CA GLY A 186 7.98 -5.53 1.21
C GLY A 186 6.93 -4.42 1.25
N GLY A 187 6.42 -4.01 0.09
CA GLY A 187 5.47 -2.92 -0.04
C GLY A 187 4.11 -3.28 0.57
N PHE A 188 3.62 -4.50 0.33
CA PHE A 188 2.36 -4.98 0.91
C PHE A 188 2.44 -5.07 2.44
N HIS A 189 3.52 -5.64 2.95
CA HIS A 189 3.69 -5.76 4.40
C HIS A 189 3.93 -4.39 5.07
N THR A 190 4.48 -3.42 4.34
CA THR A 190 4.59 -2.01 4.78
C THR A 190 3.19 -1.38 4.88
N GLU A 191 2.33 -1.56 3.87
CA GLU A 191 0.92 -1.14 3.89
C GLU A 191 0.16 -1.76 5.07
N MET A 192 0.25 -3.09 5.24
CA MET A 192 -0.34 -3.82 6.37
C MET A 192 0.10 -3.24 7.71
N SER A 193 1.40 -3.00 7.85
CA SER A 193 1.99 -2.47 9.07
C SER A 193 1.49 -1.05 9.36
N PHE A 194 1.36 -0.21 8.33
CA PHE A 194 0.91 1.16 8.49
C PHE A 194 -0.57 1.22 8.85
N LEU A 195 -1.41 0.38 8.23
CA LEU A 195 -2.82 0.21 8.63
C LEU A 195 -2.94 -0.23 10.10
N GLY A 196 -2.09 -1.18 10.53
CA GLY A 196 -2.02 -1.60 11.93
C GLY A 196 -1.59 -0.47 12.87
N SER A 197 -0.63 0.38 12.46
CA SER A 197 -0.23 1.57 13.22
C SER A 197 -1.35 2.60 13.33
N ILE A 198 -2.13 2.83 12.26
CA ILE A 198 -3.33 3.68 12.31
C ILE A 198 -4.32 3.12 13.33
N GLY A 199 -4.64 1.82 13.24
CA GLY A 199 -5.58 1.19 14.17
C GLY A 199 -5.12 1.21 15.63
N ARG A 200 -3.79 1.13 15.86
CA ARG A 200 -3.21 1.26 17.20
C ARG A 200 -3.33 2.68 17.74
N LEU A 201 -2.98 3.70 16.95
CA LEU A 201 -3.03 5.11 17.34
C LEU A 201 -4.45 5.64 17.52
N MET A 202 -5.41 5.07 16.78
CA MET A 202 -6.84 5.38 16.93
C MET A 202 -7.54 4.47 17.94
N GLY A 203 -6.79 3.66 18.68
CA GLY A 203 -7.34 2.77 19.70
C GLY A 203 -8.07 3.56 20.78
N GLY A 204 -9.34 3.25 21.02
CA GLY A 204 -10.15 3.94 22.01
C GLY A 204 -10.67 5.32 21.58
N SER A 205 -10.48 5.74 20.32
CA SER A 205 -10.99 7.03 19.83
C SER A 205 -12.47 7.02 19.47
N GLY A 206 -13.08 5.84 19.31
CA GLY A 206 -14.38 5.65 18.66
C GLY A 206 -14.29 5.15 17.21
N LEU A 207 -13.08 5.02 16.63
CA LEU A 207 -12.92 4.54 15.23
C LEU A 207 -13.45 3.12 15.03
N HIS A 208 -13.36 2.26 16.05
CA HIS A 208 -13.84 0.89 15.97
C HIS A 208 -15.36 0.88 15.76
N GLU A 209 -16.07 1.64 16.59
CA GLU A 209 -17.52 1.78 16.60
C GLU A 209 -18.02 2.48 15.33
N VAL A 210 -17.29 3.50 14.84
CA VAL A 210 -17.57 4.13 13.53
C VAL A 210 -17.54 3.08 12.41
N LEU A 211 -16.54 2.18 12.39
CA LEU A 211 -16.43 1.15 11.37
C LEU A 211 -17.47 0.04 11.53
N GLU A 212 -17.97 -0.19 12.76
CA GLU A 212 -19.03 -1.17 13.03
C GLU A 212 -20.40 -0.77 12.47
N THR A 213 -20.58 0.52 12.11
CA THR A 213 -21.78 0.98 11.38
C THR A 213 -21.97 0.26 10.03
N VAL A 214 -20.87 -0.20 9.41
CA VAL A 214 -20.86 -0.76 8.05
C VAL A 214 -20.17 -2.13 7.96
N TYR A 215 -19.39 -2.53 8.97
CA TYR A 215 -18.70 -3.82 9.02
C TYR A 215 -19.01 -4.59 10.31
N ALA A 216 -19.03 -5.91 10.25
CA ALA A 216 -19.12 -6.73 11.46
C ALA A 216 -17.88 -6.57 12.35
N SER A 217 -18.07 -6.58 13.67
CA SER A 217 -17.01 -6.42 14.69
C SER A 217 -15.72 -7.20 14.43
N ASN A 218 -15.84 -8.50 14.12
CA ASN A 218 -14.67 -9.34 13.83
C ASN A 218 -13.90 -8.87 12.58
N ALA A 219 -14.58 -8.31 11.58
CA ALA A 219 -13.93 -7.72 10.43
C ALA A 219 -13.17 -6.44 10.82
N VAL A 220 -13.77 -5.58 11.65
CA VAL A 220 -13.15 -4.35 12.16
C VAL A 220 -11.87 -4.66 12.94
N ASN A 221 -11.88 -5.67 13.80
CA ASN A 221 -10.68 -6.12 14.51
C ASN A 221 -9.53 -6.48 13.57
N HIS A 222 -9.83 -7.19 12.48
CA HIS A 222 -8.82 -7.52 11.46
C HIS A 222 -8.40 -6.31 10.62
N MET A 223 -9.28 -5.32 10.42
CA MET A 223 -8.97 -4.09 9.71
C MET A 223 -7.99 -3.24 10.52
N LEU A 224 -8.31 -2.98 11.80
CA LEU A 224 -7.48 -2.19 12.71
C LEU A 224 -6.15 -2.87 13.05
N SER A 225 -6.06 -4.19 12.95
CA SER A 225 -4.79 -4.91 13.08
C SER A 225 -3.97 -4.97 11.78
N GLY A 226 -4.44 -4.35 10.68
CA GLY A 226 -3.78 -4.40 9.37
C GLY A 226 -3.86 -5.76 8.64
N LYS A 227 -4.62 -6.73 9.17
CA LYS A 227 -4.73 -8.09 8.60
C LYS A 227 -5.75 -8.21 7.48
N ALA A 228 -6.75 -7.32 7.45
CA ALA A 228 -7.77 -7.26 6.41
C ALA A 228 -7.57 -6.04 5.48
N VAL A 229 -6.41 -5.96 4.82
CA VAL A 229 -5.94 -4.80 4.03
C VAL A 229 -7.01 -4.19 3.14
N SER A 230 -7.59 -4.94 2.20
CA SER A 230 -8.57 -4.38 1.26
C SER A 230 -9.83 -3.84 1.95
N ARG A 231 -10.23 -4.39 3.11
CA ARG A 231 -11.36 -3.85 3.88
C ARG A 231 -10.94 -2.62 4.66
N ALA A 232 -9.75 -2.65 5.26
CA ALA A 232 -9.18 -1.53 6.02
C ALA A 232 -9.01 -0.29 5.14
N VAL A 233 -8.41 -0.43 3.95
CA VAL A 233 -8.28 0.65 2.96
C VAL A 233 -9.64 1.28 2.64
N ARG A 234 -10.63 0.46 2.24
CA ARG A 234 -11.98 0.94 1.94
C ARG A 234 -12.63 1.64 3.15
N GLY A 235 -12.60 0.99 4.31
CA GLY A 235 -13.18 1.53 5.55
C GLY A 235 -12.56 2.87 5.94
N PHE A 236 -11.23 2.96 5.97
CA PHE A 236 -10.54 4.17 6.38
C PHE A 236 -10.76 5.31 5.38
N MET A 237 -10.81 5.02 4.07
CA MET A 237 -11.15 6.01 3.05
C MET A 237 -12.58 6.53 3.19
N MET A 238 -13.56 5.68 3.55
CA MET A 238 -14.94 6.14 3.80
C MET A 238 -15.04 7.02 5.05
N VAL A 239 -14.35 6.65 6.13
CA VAL A 239 -14.27 7.48 7.35
C VAL A 239 -13.58 8.82 7.06
N GLU A 240 -12.48 8.80 6.33
CA GLU A 240 -11.77 10.03 5.94
C GLU A 240 -12.62 10.91 5.02
N ASN A 241 -13.36 10.32 4.08
CA ASN A 241 -14.29 11.06 3.23
C ASN A 241 -15.41 11.71 4.06
N ALA A 242 -16.02 10.98 4.99
CA ALA A 242 -17.04 11.54 5.88
C ALA A 242 -16.49 12.71 6.74
N LEU A 243 -15.28 12.58 7.27
CA LEU A 243 -14.59 13.69 7.95
C LEU A 243 -14.33 14.87 7.01
N HIS A 244 -13.98 14.61 5.75
CA HIS A 244 -13.80 15.66 4.75
C HIS A 244 -15.11 16.39 4.43
N ILE A 245 -16.23 15.69 4.35
CA ILE A 245 -17.56 16.31 4.19
C ILE A 245 -17.89 17.23 5.36
N LEU A 246 -17.58 16.81 6.59
CA LEU A 246 -17.73 17.67 7.79
C LEU A 246 -16.85 18.93 7.72
N LEU A 247 -15.61 18.80 7.22
CA LEU A 247 -14.72 19.95 6.99
C LEU A 247 -15.26 20.87 5.89
N MET A 248 -15.83 20.31 4.82
CA MET A 248 -16.45 21.08 3.74
C MET A 248 -17.67 21.86 4.22
N LYS A 249 -18.50 21.27 5.08
CA LYS A 249 -19.60 21.97 5.74
C LYS A 249 -19.11 23.18 6.53
N GLU A 250 -18.07 23.00 7.36
CA GLU A 250 -17.51 24.08 8.17
C GLU A 250 -16.83 25.18 7.32
N SER A 251 -16.10 24.78 6.27
CA SER A 251 -15.33 25.71 5.45
C SER A 251 -16.16 26.44 4.38
N PHE A 252 -17.17 25.78 3.80
CA PHE A 252 -17.86 26.25 2.58
C PHE A 252 -19.38 26.19 2.68
N ARG A 253 -19.94 25.87 3.86
CA ARG A 253 -21.39 25.78 4.10
C ARG A 253 -22.11 24.81 3.16
N VAL A 254 -21.41 23.75 2.75
CA VAL A 254 -22.01 22.67 1.95
C VAL A 254 -23.07 21.96 2.80
N SER A 255 -24.25 21.75 2.23
CA SER A 255 -25.30 20.95 2.85
C SER A 255 -24.82 19.51 3.04
N LEU A 256 -25.16 18.91 4.19
CA LEU A 256 -24.82 17.51 4.43
C LEU A 256 -25.70 16.62 3.56
N PRO A 257 -25.12 15.66 2.81
CA PRO A 257 -25.89 14.69 2.06
C PRO A 257 -26.76 13.83 3.01
N SER A 258 -28.03 13.62 2.66
CA SER A 258 -28.98 12.80 3.44
C SER A 258 -29.42 11.57 2.65
N ALA A 259 -29.51 10.41 3.32
CA ALA A 259 -30.03 9.18 2.72
C ALA A 259 -31.55 9.23 2.46
N HIS A 260 -32.27 10.20 3.06
CA HIS A 260 -33.72 10.30 3.05
C HIS A 260 -34.28 11.32 2.04
N GLU A 261 -33.43 12.11 1.40
CA GLU A 261 -33.86 13.03 0.35
C GLU A 261 -33.79 12.31 -1.01
N THR A 262 -34.97 12.05 -1.58
CA THR A 262 -35.08 11.76 -3.01
C THR A 262 -34.37 12.91 -3.74
N TYR A 263 -33.43 12.62 -4.65
CA TYR A 263 -32.68 13.60 -5.45
C TYR A 263 -33.59 14.66 -6.10
N THR A 264 -33.98 15.65 -5.32
CA THR A 264 -34.39 16.96 -5.77
C THR A 264 -33.13 17.77 -5.77
N GLU A 265 -32.85 18.45 -6.87
CA GLU A 265 -31.73 19.40 -7.03
C GLU A 265 -31.44 20.06 -5.67
N ALA A 266 -30.25 19.79 -5.11
CA ALA A 266 -29.84 20.35 -3.84
C ALA A 266 -30.18 21.84 -3.85
N ASP A 267 -30.85 22.32 -2.81
CA ASP A 267 -31.23 23.73 -2.68
C ASP A 267 -29.93 24.55 -2.78
N SER A 268 -29.64 25.06 -3.98
CA SER A 268 -28.35 25.61 -4.43
C SER A 268 -28.06 26.98 -3.80
N SER A 269 -28.83 27.33 -2.78
CA SER A 269 -28.96 28.68 -2.24
C SER A 269 -27.88 29.05 -1.21
N GLU A 270 -27.03 28.12 -0.74
CA GLU A 270 -26.06 28.42 0.34
C GLU A 270 -24.64 27.87 0.19
N CYS A 271 -24.33 27.08 -0.86
CA CYS A 271 -22.98 26.56 -1.06
C CYS A 271 -22.05 27.64 -1.65
N ASP A 272 -20.80 27.68 -1.18
CA ASP A 272 -19.76 28.56 -1.73
C ASP A 272 -19.55 28.27 -3.23
N GLU A 273 -19.59 29.31 -4.09
CA GLU A 273 -19.54 29.21 -5.56
C GLU A 273 -18.31 28.43 -6.06
N ILE A 274 -17.22 28.50 -5.30
CA ILE A 274 -15.98 27.81 -5.62
C ILE A 274 -16.11 26.27 -5.60
N VAL A 275 -17.01 25.73 -4.78
CA VAL A 275 -17.25 24.28 -4.69
C VAL A 275 -18.01 23.79 -5.93
N GLU A 276 -18.98 24.56 -6.42
CA GLU A 276 -19.67 24.24 -7.68
C GLU A 276 -18.70 24.27 -8.87
N LYS A 277 -17.81 25.28 -8.94
CA LYS A 277 -16.75 25.33 -9.94
C LYS A 277 -15.82 24.11 -9.88
N ALA A 278 -15.54 23.59 -8.69
CA ALA A 278 -14.79 22.35 -8.54
C ALA A 278 -15.60 21.14 -9.02
N CYS A 279 -16.91 21.09 -8.80
CA CYS A 279 -17.76 20.02 -9.32
C CYS A 279 -17.88 20.06 -10.85
N GLU A 280 -17.98 21.25 -11.45
CA GLU A 280 -17.91 21.40 -12.92
C GLU A 280 -16.56 20.93 -13.47
N LEU A 281 -15.45 21.25 -12.78
CA LEU A 281 -14.12 20.75 -13.14
C LEU A 281 -14.07 19.22 -13.05
N TYR A 282 -14.68 18.63 -12.03
CA TYR A 282 -14.80 17.17 -11.90
C TYR A 282 -15.57 16.55 -13.05
N ASP A 283 -16.73 17.12 -13.41
CA ASP A 283 -17.57 16.63 -14.50
C ASP A 283 -16.81 16.64 -15.83
N ARG A 284 -16.10 17.74 -16.13
CA ARG A 284 -15.21 17.83 -17.32
C ARG A 284 -14.05 16.84 -17.26
N PHE A 285 -13.44 16.66 -16.10
CA PHE A 285 -12.31 15.75 -15.95
C PHE A 285 -12.70 14.28 -16.16
N VAL A 286 -13.81 13.85 -15.57
CA VAL A 286 -14.33 12.48 -15.77
C VAL A 286 -14.84 12.25 -17.20
N ALA A 287 -15.32 13.30 -17.87
CA ALA A 287 -15.66 13.25 -19.29
C ALA A 287 -14.45 13.18 -20.23
N GLY A 288 -13.22 13.34 -19.71
CA GLY A 288 -11.98 13.37 -20.49
C GLY A 288 -11.74 14.70 -21.21
N GLU A 289 -12.42 15.78 -20.80
CA GLU A 289 -12.28 17.12 -21.36
C GLU A 289 -11.15 17.92 -20.71
N GLU A 290 -10.60 17.43 -19.59
CA GLU A 290 -9.49 18.03 -18.84
C GLU A 290 -8.38 17.00 -18.63
N THR A 291 -7.12 17.44 -18.52
CA THR A 291 -5.99 16.55 -18.23
C THR A 291 -5.63 16.55 -16.74
N THR A 292 -4.93 15.50 -16.30
CA THR A 292 -4.38 15.44 -14.94
C THR A 292 -3.49 16.65 -14.62
N GLU A 293 -2.65 17.09 -15.56
CA GLU A 293 -1.81 18.27 -15.37
C GLU A 293 -2.62 19.56 -15.20
N SER A 294 -3.72 19.71 -15.93
CA SER A 294 -4.65 20.86 -15.79
C SER A 294 -5.26 20.89 -14.38
N VAL A 295 -5.73 19.74 -13.91
CA VAL A 295 -6.31 19.58 -12.56
C VAL A 295 -5.27 19.89 -11.48
N GLU A 296 -4.04 19.39 -11.62
CA GLU A 296 -2.95 19.65 -10.66
C GLU A 296 -2.53 21.13 -10.58
N GLN A 297 -2.75 21.90 -11.64
CA GLN A 297 -2.45 23.34 -11.69
C GLN A 297 -3.66 24.23 -11.40
N SER A 298 -4.80 23.65 -11.06
CA SER A 298 -6.05 24.38 -10.83
C SER A 298 -5.95 25.37 -9.66
N SER A 299 -6.21 26.65 -9.95
CA SER A 299 -6.29 27.70 -8.94
C SER A 299 -7.50 27.52 -8.01
N ILE A 300 -8.61 26.97 -8.54
CA ILE A 300 -9.82 26.64 -7.79
C ILE A 300 -9.46 25.65 -6.67
N LEU A 301 -8.76 24.56 -7.01
CA LEU A 301 -8.36 23.54 -6.05
C LEU A 301 -7.31 24.06 -5.07
N SER A 302 -6.41 24.94 -5.51
CA SER A 302 -5.42 25.59 -4.65
C SER A 302 -6.08 26.48 -3.59
N GLU A 303 -7.10 27.25 -3.96
CA GLU A 303 -7.87 28.10 -3.05
C GLU A 303 -8.68 27.24 -2.06
N ILE A 304 -9.36 26.20 -2.56
CA ILE A 304 -10.09 25.24 -1.70
C ILE A 304 -9.14 24.59 -0.70
N SER A 305 -7.99 24.10 -1.15
CA SER A 305 -6.98 23.50 -0.28
C SER A 305 -6.53 24.49 0.79
N THR A 306 -6.29 25.75 0.43
CA THR A 306 -5.86 26.80 1.38
C THR A 306 -6.91 27.05 2.46
N LYS A 307 -8.18 27.16 2.07
CA LYS A 307 -9.28 27.39 3.02
C LYS A 307 -9.51 26.17 3.93
N LEU A 308 -9.40 24.95 3.39
CA LEU A 308 -9.45 23.72 4.19
C LEU A 308 -8.32 23.65 5.22
N GLU A 309 -7.08 23.94 4.83
CA GLU A 309 -5.95 23.98 5.78
C GLU A 309 -6.17 25.03 6.88
N ALA A 310 -6.65 26.23 6.53
CA ALA A 310 -6.98 27.25 7.52
C ALA A 310 -8.08 26.81 8.51
N THR A 311 -9.05 26.00 8.07
CA THR A 311 -10.06 25.42 8.96
C THR A 311 -9.47 24.33 9.84
N LYS A 312 -8.64 23.44 9.30
CA LYS A 312 -7.93 22.40 10.08
C LYS A 312 -7.07 23.03 11.19
N GLU A 313 -6.36 24.12 10.90
CA GLU A 313 -5.57 24.87 11.89
C GLU A 313 -6.42 25.48 13.01
N LYS A 314 -7.68 25.87 12.73
CA LYS A 314 -8.60 26.33 13.78
C LYS A 314 -9.08 25.17 14.65
N LEU A 315 -9.38 24.03 14.03
CA LEU A 315 -9.93 22.84 14.70
C LEU A 315 -8.88 22.10 15.53
N CYS A 316 -7.59 22.14 15.15
CA CYS A 316 -6.52 21.47 15.89
C CYS A 316 -6.22 22.09 17.28
N LYS A 317 -7.02 23.06 17.73
CA LYS A 317 -7.01 23.54 19.12
C LYS A 317 -7.62 22.54 20.10
N SER A 318 -8.54 21.70 19.63
CA SER A 318 -9.05 20.55 20.38
C SER A 318 -8.14 19.34 20.20
N ARG A 319 -7.90 18.59 21.29
CA ARG A 319 -7.11 17.35 21.23
C ARG A 319 -7.83 16.25 20.46
N THR A 320 -9.14 16.11 20.67
CA THR A 320 -9.97 15.16 19.92
C THR A 320 -9.98 15.49 18.43
N SER A 321 -10.21 16.76 18.06
CA SER A 321 -10.14 17.21 16.67
C SER A 321 -8.76 16.95 16.06
N SER A 322 -7.68 17.21 16.82
CA SER A 322 -6.30 16.93 16.39
C SER A 322 -6.05 15.44 16.11
N LEU A 323 -6.58 14.54 16.94
CA LEU A 323 -6.48 13.10 16.71
C LEU A 323 -7.18 12.68 15.41
N TRP A 324 -8.38 13.17 15.15
CA TRP A 324 -9.11 12.87 13.91
C TRP A 324 -8.49 13.52 12.67
N LEU A 325 -7.86 14.70 12.80
CA LEU A 325 -7.05 15.28 11.74
C LEU A 325 -5.78 14.47 11.47
N ASN A 326 -5.15 13.90 12.50
CA ASN A 326 -4.05 12.94 12.33
C ASN A 326 -4.52 11.68 11.61
N PHE A 327 -5.75 11.19 11.87
CA PHE A 327 -6.33 10.09 11.11
C PHE A 327 -6.46 10.42 9.62
N CYS A 328 -6.98 11.61 9.27
CA CYS A 328 -7.02 12.07 7.89
C CYS A 328 -5.61 12.16 7.29
N ARG A 329 -4.63 12.67 8.06
CA ARG A 329 -3.23 12.75 7.64
C ARG A 329 -2.63 11.38 7.34
N MET A 330 -2.80 10.41 8.22
CA MET A 330 -2.33 9.04 8.01
C MET A 330 -3.02 8.38 6.82
N THR A 331 -4.33 8.54 6.66
CA THR A 331 -5.06 8.00 5.52
C THR A 331 -4.61 8.62 4.20
N ASN A 332 -4.28 9.92 4.19
CA ASN A 332 -3.67 10.56 3.01
C ASN A 332 -2.28 10.01 2.68
N ILE A 333 -1.43 9.71 3.68
CA ILE A 333 -0.13 9.06 3.47
C ILE A 333 -0.32 7.65 2.88
N LEU A 334 -1.31 6.90 3.36
CA LEU A 334 -1.69 5.61 2.81
C LEU A 334 -2.11 5.74 1.33
N SER A 335 -2.96 6.70 1.00
CA SER A 335 -3.37 6.98 -0.39
C SER A 335 -2.17 7.31 -1.29
N LYS A 336 -1.21 8.12 -0.82
CA LYS A 336 0.03 8.40 -1.57
C LYS A 336 0.86 7.14 -1.84
N PHE A 337 1.01 6.28 -0.83
CA PHE A 337 1.72 5.01 -0.99
C PHE A 337 1.02 4.09 -2.00
N LEU A 338 -0.31 4.03 -1.95
CA LEU A 338 -1.10 3.30 -2.93
C LEU A 338 -0.93 3.88 -4.34
N ILE A 339 -0.98 5.19 -4.52
CA ILE A 339 -0.70 5.84 -5.81
C ILE A 339 0.69 5.43 -6.31
N ALA A 340 1.71 5.50 -5.45
CA ALA A 340 3.08 5.13 -5.80
C ALA A 340 3.19 3.69 -6.31
N GLU A 341 2.61 2.73 -5.58
CA GLU A 341 2.64 1.32 -5.96
C GLU A 341 1.78 1.02 -7.20
N ARG A 342 0.63 1.69 -7.36
CA ARG A 342 -0.26 1.48 -8.52
C ARG A 342 0.31 2.05 -9.81
N THR A 343 0.98 3.20 -9.73
CA THR A 343 1.57 3.91 -10.88
C THR A 343 3.04 3.54 -11.11
N GLY A 344 3.70 2.91 -10.14
CA GLY A 344 5.15 2.68 -10.18
C GLY A 344 5.96 3.97 -10.05
N ASN A 345 5.51 4.93 -9.24
CA ASN A 345 6.25 6.16 -8.96
C ASN A 345 7.23 5.95 -7.79
N TRP A 346 8.53 5.85 -8.12
CA TRP A 346 9.57 5.52 -7.15
C TRP A 346 9.83 6.61 -6.11
N ASP A 347 9.77 7.87 -6.51
CA ASP A 347 10.02 8.97 -5.58
C ASP A 347 8.85 9.09 -4.59
N LEU A 348 7.62 8.93 -5.08
CA LEU A 348 6.42 8.92 -4.23
C LEU A 348 6.41 7.71 -3.28
N HIS A 349 6.94 6.56 -3.71
CA HIS A 349 7.13 5.38 -2.85
C HIS A 349 8.05 5.70 -1.67
N LEU A 350 9.22 6.29 -1.93
CA LEU A 350 10.16 6.63 -0.87
C LEU A 350 9.66 7.78 0.02
N SER A 351 9.03 8.81 -0.59
CA SER A 351 8.46 9.93 0.16
C SER A 351 7.34 9.47 1.09
N SER A 352 6.44 8.60 0.63
CA SER A 352 5.34 8.11 1.46
C SER A 352 5.83 7.25 2.62
N ILE A 353 6.81 6.34 2.40
CA ILE A 353 7.45 5.60 3.51
C ILE A 353 8.14 6.55 4.50
N GLN A 354 8.78 7.62 4.02
CA GLN A 354 9.37 8.64 4.89
C GLN A 354 8.30 9.36 5.72
N GLU A 355 7.13 9.67 5.14
CA GLU A 355 5.97 10.24 5.85
C GLU A 355 5.34 9.24 6.84
N MET A 356 5.46 7.92 6.63
CA MET A 356 4.96 6.89 7.57
C MET A 356 5.83 6.74 8.83
N LEU A 357 7.14 7.05 8.75
CA LEU A 357 8.09 6.82 9.84
C LEU A 357 7.65 7.37 11.21
N PRO A 358 7.18 8.64 11.34
CA PRO A 358 6.78 9.18 12.64
C PRO A 358 5.66 8.36 13.28
N PHE A 359 4.72 7.87 12.47
CA PHE A 359 3.57 7.10 12.95
C PHE A 359 3.96 5.65 13.31
N PHE A 360 4.90 5.03 12.60
CA PHE A 360 5.46 3.74 13.03
C PHE A 360 6.08 3.84 14.42
N VAL A 361 6.85 4.91 14.66
CA VAL A 361 7.48 5.15 15.97
C VAL A 361 6.42 5.43 17.04
N ALA A 362 5.49 6.34 16.77
CA ALA A 362 4.44 6.71 17.72
C ALA A 362 3.54 5.53 18.10
N ALA A 363 3.22 4.64 17.15
CA ALA A 363 2.45 3.44 17.39
C ALA A 363 3.22 2.34 18.16
N GLY A 364 4.50 2.55 18.45
CA GLY A 364 5.39 1.55 19.05
C GLY A 364 5.79 0.43 18.07
N HIS A 365 5.60 0.62 16.76
CA HIS A 365 5.96 -0.35 15.71
C HIS A 365 7.46 -0.29 15.39
N ASN A 366 8.28 -0.45 16.44
CA ASN A 366 9.70 -0.12 16.46
C ASN A 366 10.51 -0.91 15.43
N LEU A 367 10.19 -2.18 15.21
CA LEU A 367 10.90 -3.03 14.24
C LEU A 367 10.71 -2.53 12.81
N TYR A 368 9.49 -2.11 12.47
CA TYR A 368 9.18 -1.50 11.18
C TYR A 368 9.79 -0.11 11.07
N ALA A 369 9.71 0.73 12.11
CA ALA A 369 10.35 2.05 12.11
C ALA A 369 11.86 1.95 11.81
N LYS A 370 12.56 1.03 12.50
CA LYS A 370 14.00 0.78 12.25
C LYS A 370 14.26 0.28 10.84
N SER A 371 13.52 -0.73 10.39
CA SER A 371 13.73 -1.36 9.07
C SER A 371 13.42 -0.40 7.93
N ALA A 372 12.34 0.38 8.04
CA ALA A 372 11.95 1.41 7.07
C ALA A 372 12.98 2.54 7.03
N TYR A 373 13.52 2.97 8.18
CA TYR A 373 14.56 3.99 8.21
C TYR A 373 15.81 3.53 7.45
N VAL A 374 16.31 2.33 7.77
CA VAL A 374 17.49 1.78 7.10
C VAL A 374 17.23 1.54 5.61
N TYR A 375 16.05 1.04 5.26
CA TYR A 375 15.61 0.92 3.88
C TYR A 375 15.68 2.27 3.14
N LEU A 376 15.13 3.35 3.70
CA LEU A 376 15.21 4.69 3.12
C LEU A 376 16.66 5.16 2.95
N SER A 377 17.51 4.97 3.97
CA SER A 377 18.95 5.31 3.90
C SER A 377 19.66 4.60 2.75
N MET A 378 19.33 3.32 2.52
CA MET A 378 19.90 2.55 1.41
C MET A 378 19.34 3.01 0.06
N MET A 379 18.02 3.15 -0.05
CA MET A 379 17.37 3.53 -1.30
C MET A 379 17.71 4.95 -1.76
N GLN A 380 18.01 5.87 -0.84
CA GLN A 380 18.50 7.22 -1.18
C GLN A 380 19.91 7.24 -1.79
N ARG A 381 20.70 6.18 -1.58
CA ARG A 381 22.05 6.04 -2.17
C ARG A 381 22.06 5.16 -3.42
N LEU A 382 20.89 4.63 -3.81
CA LEU A 382 20.77 3.66 -4.90
C LEU A 382 21.28 4.20 -6.24
N GLU A 383 21.11 5.49 -6.51
CA GLU A 383 21.62 6.14 -7.72
C GLU A 383 23.15 6.02 -7.86
N ILE A 384 23.86 6.08 -6.73
CA ILE A 384 25.32 6.01 -6.68
C ILE A 384 25.78 4.55 -6.60
N GLU A 385 25.14 3.75 -5.74
CA GLU A 385 25.57 2.37 -5.45
C GLU A 385 25.14 1.38 -6.54
N HIS A 386 23.97 1.58 -7.14
CA HIS A 386 23.39 0.71 -8.16
C HIS A 386 22.65 1.51 -9.26
N PRO A 387 23.37 2.30 -10.08
CA PRO A 387 22.77 3.22 -11.05
C PRO A 387 21.85 2.55 -12.07
N GLU A 388 22.11 1.29 -12.45
CA GLU A 388 21.20 0.53 -13.33
C GLU A 388 19.87 0.23 -12.65
N VAL A 389 19.91 -0.26 -11.41
CA VAL A 389 18.70 -0.55 -10.63
C VAL A 389 17.90 0.72 -10.38
N TYR A 390 18.58 1.81 -10.04
CA TYR A 390 17.96 3.13 -9.89
C TYR A 390 17.22 3.58 -11.15
N ARG A 391 17.85 3.49 -12.34
CA ARG A 391 17.19 3.81 -13.61
C ARG A 391 15.93 2.97 -13.84
N HIS A 392 15.98 1.67 -13.55
CA HIS A 392 14.81 0.81 -13.67
C HIS A 392 13.70 1.17 -12.67
N PHE A 393 14.04 1.46 -11.42
CA PHE A 393 13.07 1.87 -10.40
C PHE A 393 12.40 3.20 -10.77
N LYS A 394 13.18 4.19 -11.22
CA LYS A 394 12.68 5.47 -11.73
C LYS A 394 11.76 5.31 -12.93
N ALA A 395 12.00 4.30 -13.78
CA ALA A 395 11.10 3.92 -14.87
C ALA A 395 9.92 3.03 -14.43
N GLY A 396 9.66 2.90 -13.12
CA GLY A 396 8.50 2.17 -12.58
C GLY A 396 8.59 0.66 -12.61
N HIS A 397 9.80 0.10 -12.77
CA HIS A 397 10.00 -1.35 -12.75
C HIS A 397 10.03 -1.95 -11.34
N HIS A 398 9.97 -1.13 -10.28
CA HIS A 398 9.94 -1.63 -8.90
C HIS A 398 8.59 -2.26 -8.53
N VAL A 399 7.53 -2.04 -9.31
CA VAL A 399 6.22 -2.69 -9.13
C VAL A 399 6.00 -3.72 -10.23
N LEU A 400 5.17 -4.73 -9.96
CA LEU A 400 4.78 -5.75 -10.93
C LEU A 400 3.42 -5.41 -11.53
N ARG A 401 3.22 -5.71 -12.82
CA ARG A 401 1.94 -5.49 -13.50
C ARG A 401 1.44 -6.79 -14.13
N ARG A 402 0.17 -7.12 -13.94
CA ARG A 402 -0.49 -8.27 -14.58
C ARG A 402 -1.31 -7.88 -15.82
N THR A 403 -1.63 -6.59 -15.94
CA THR A 403 -2.43 -6.02 -17.02
C THR A 403 -1.70 -4.84 -17.64
N ASP A 404 -2.06 -4.50 -18.87
CA ASP A 404 -1.55 -3.31 -19.56
C ASP A 404 -2.39 -2.10 -19.16
N ARG A 405 -2.31 -1.72 -17.89
CA ARG A 405 -2.99 -0.54 -17.34
C ARG A 405 -2.04 0.26 -16.46
N PHE A 406 -2.09 1.57 -16.57
CA PHE A 406 -1.21 2.46 -15.82
C PHE A 406 -1.36 2.25 -14.30
N TRP A 407 -2.58 2.33 -13.79
CA TRP A 407 -2.97 2.08 -12.39
C TRP A 407 -3.03 0.58 -12.02
N SER A 408 -2.17 -0.29 -12.57
CA SER A 408 -2.21 -1.75 -12.26
C SER A 408 -0.97 -2.31 -11.59
N GLY A 409 -0.06 -1.44 -11.15
CA GLY A 409 1.09 -1.83 -10.34
C GLY A 409 0.66 -2.56 -9.06
N LEU A 410 1.46 -3.53 -8.67
CA LEU A 410 1.33 -4.32 -7.45
C LEU A 410 2.70 -4.45 -6.82
N SER A 411 2.74 -4.43 -5.50
CA SER A 411 3.95 -4.76 -4.76
C SER A 411 4.39 -6.20 -5.07
N THR A 412 5.70 -6.41 -5.08
CA THR A 412 6.30 -7.70 -5.39
C THR A 412 5.90 -8.77 -4.38
N ASP A 413 5.82 -8.41 -3.09
CA ASP A 413 5.42 -9.28 -1.98
C ASP A 413 3.91 -9.59 -1.93
N LEU A 414 3.03 -8.72 -2.43
CA LEU A 414 1.63 -9.11 -2.67
C LEU A 414 1.53 -10.19 -3.76
N THR A 415 2.38 -10.10 -4.77
CA THR A 415 2.33 -11.00 -5.92
C THR A 415 2.75 -12.42 -5.56
N ILE A 416 3.76 -12.61 -4.70
CA ILE A 416 4.14 -13.94 -4.20
C ILE A 416 3.03 -14.58 -3.36
N GLU A 417 2.36 -13.80 -2.50
CA GLU A 417 1.24 -14.29 -1.69
C GLU A 417 0.11 -14.79 -2.60
N GLN A 418 -0.24 -14.01 -3.63
CA GLN A 418 -1.34 -14.32 -4.53
C GLN A 418 -1.08 -15.52 -5.45
N ILE A 419 0.18 -15.82 -5.77
CA ILE A 419 0.54 -16.81 -6.79
C ILE A 419 1.16 -18.05 -6.15
N LEU A 420 2.34 -17.91 -5.53
CA LEU A 420 3.04 -19.04 -4.96
C LEU A 420 2.40 -19.49 -3.64
N ILE A 421 2.18 -18.58 -2.69
CA ILE A 421 1.69 -18.97 -1.37
C ILE A 421 0.26 -19.51 -1.48
N ARG A 422 -0.61 -18.84 -2.25
CA ARG A 422 -1.98 -19.30 -2.47
C ARG A 422 -2.05 -20.65 -3.19
N SER A 423 -1.19 -20.91 -4.18
CA SER A 423 -1.18 -22.22 -4.87
C SER A 423 -0.72 -23.34 -3.94
N VAL A 424 0.29 -23.09 -3.10
CA VAL A 424 0.75 -24.07 -2.10
C VAL A 424 -0.32 -24.30 -1.01
N LYS A 425 -0.90 -23.24 -0.43
CA LYS A 425 -1.92 -23.35 0.64
C LYS A 425 -3.25 -23.95 0.16
N SER A 426 -3.59 -23.82 -1.12
CA SER A 426 -4.83 -24.38 -1.69
C SER A 426 -4.74 -25.87 -2.04
N SER A 427 -3.54 -26.45 -2.06
CA SER A 427 -3.31 -27.86 -2.39
C SER A 427 -3.68 -28.88 -1.28
N GLY A 428 -4.49 -28.45 -0.29
CA GLY A 428 -5.06 -29.28 0.79
C GLY A 428 -6.55 -29.61 0.65
N GLY A 429 -7.18 -29.34 -0.49
CA GLY A 429 -8.57 -29.75 -0.73
C GLY A 429 -9.17 -29.11 -1.97
N LEU A 430 -9.73 -29.94 -2.86
CA LEU A 430 -10.37 -29.56 -4.13
C LEU A 430 -11.47 -28.49 -4.05
N THR A 431 -11.88 -28.05 -2.86
CA THR A 431 -13.10 -27.25 -2.64
C THR A 431 -12.87 -25.76 -2.33
N ARG A 432 -11.63 -25.25 -2.34
CA ARG A 432 -11.35 -23.84 -1.94
C ARG A 432 -10.64 -22.95 -2.97
N GLY A 433 -10.31 -23.46 -4.15
CA GLY A 433 -9.74 -22.67 -5.24
C GLY A 433 -10.76 -21.71 -5.88
N ARG A 434 -11.03 -20.54 -5.28
CA ARG A 434 -11.87 -19.53 -5.93
C ARG A 434 -11.17 -18.88 -7.14
N GLY A 435 -11.67 -19.19 -8.34
CA GLY A 435 -12.00 -18.15 -9.33
C GLY A 435 -11.18 -18.13 -10.61
N ASN A 436 -9.86 -17.93 -10.56
CA ASN A 436 -9.14 -17.50 -11.77
C ASN A 436 -8.61 -18.64 -12.65
N ASP A 437 -7.95 -19.67 -12.07
CA ASP A 437 -7.47 -20.80 -12.89
C ASP A 437 -8.61 -21.65 -13.44
N TYR A 438 -9.70 -21.79 -12.68
CA TYR A 438 -10.91 -22.45 -13.15
C TYR A 438 -11.59 -21.67 -14.27
N ASN A 439 -11.63 -20.34 -14.20
CA ASN A 439 -12.26 -19.54 -15.25
C ASN A 439 -11.46 -19.62 -16.55
N SER A 440 -10.13 -19.47 -16.50
CA SER A 440 -9.29 -19.63 -17.71
C SER A 440 -9.38 -21.06 -18.27
N ALA A 441 -9.27 -22.08 -17.42
CA ALA A 441 -9.40 -23.47 -17.86
C ALA A 441 -10.81 -23.80 -18.38
N MET A 442 -11.86 -23.22 -17.82
CA MET A 442 -13.25 -23.38 -18.30
C MET A 442 -13.50 -22.61 -19.59
N GLN A 443 -12.92 -21.42 -19.78
CA GLN A 443 -13.00 -20.68 -21.04
C GLN A 443 -12.27 -21.45 -22.16
N ASP A 444 -11.10 -22.01 -21.85
CA ASP A 444 -10.36 -22.88 -22.77
C ASP A 444 -11.13 -24.18 -23.08
N LEU A 445 -11.77 -24.78 -22.08
CA LEU A 445 -12.55 -26.01 -22.24
C LEU A 445 -13.88 -25.79 -22.99
N THR A 446 -14.55 -24.65 -22.79
CA THR A 446 -15.88 -24.37 -23.35
C THR A 446 -15.82 -23.56 -24.65
N GLY A 447 -14.67 -22.98 -24.98
CA GLY A 447 -14.52 -22.07 -26.12
C GLY A 447 -15.30 -20.76 -25.98
N VAL A 448 -15.87 -20.47 -24.80
CA VAL A 448 -16.64 -19.26 -24.52
C VAL A 448 -15.79 -18.34 -23.65
N GLY A 449 -15.22 -17.30 -24.27
CA GLY A 449 -14.50 -16.26 -23.54
C GLY A 449 -15.46 -15.38 -22.75
N TYR A 450 -15.41 -15.43 -21.42
CA TYR A 450 -16.05 -14.41 -20.61
C TYR A 450 -15.14 -13.19 -20.56
N CYS A 451 -15.47 -12.16 -21.34
CA CYS A 451 -14.88 -10.84 -21.18
C CYS A 451 -15.26 -10.32 -19.80
N THR A 452 -14.35 -10.35 -18.83
CA THR A 452 -14.51 -9.54 -17.64
C THR A 452 -14.56 -8.08 -18.10
N SER A 453 -15.62 -7.36 -17.75
CA SER A 453 -15.74 -5.92 -18.00
C SER A 453 -14.43 -5.21 -17.64
N ASP A 454 -13.98 -4.29 -18.51
CA ASP A 454 -12.78 -3.51 -18.26
C ASP A 454 -12.92 -2.58 -17.04
N GLN A 455 -14.13 -2.42 -16.51
CA GLN A 455 -14.45 -1.53 -15.39
C GLN A 455 -13.83 -2.00 -14.06
N HIS A 456 -13.21 -1.07 -13.33
CA HIS A 456 -12.69 -1.35 -11.98
C HIS A 456 -13.85 -1.77 -11.05
N LYS A 457 -13.60 -2.72 -10.14
CA LYS A 457 -14.61 -3.19 -9.17
C LYS A 457 -15.25 -2.02 -8.38
N GLU A 458 -14.48 -0.96 -8.13
CA GLU A 458 -14.90 0.25 -7.39
C GLU A 458 -15.63 1.29 -8.23
N ALA A 459 -15.64 1.14 -9.54
CA ALA A 459 -16.42 1.97 -10.46
C ALA A 459 -17.76 1.31 -10.84
N THR A 460 -18.03 0.08 -10.39
CA THR A 460 -19.30 -0.60 -10.69
C THR A 460 -20.46 0.06 -9.95
N ARG A 461 -21.62 0.16 -10.61
CA ARG A 461 -22.83 0.78 -10.03
C ARG A 461 -23.20 0.21 -8.65
N ALA A 462 -23.20 -1.11 -8.51
CA ALA A 462 -23.49 -1.76 -7.23
C ALA A 462 -22.49 -1.40 -6.13
N ARG A 463 -21.24 -1.07 -6.50
CA ARG A 463 -20.23 -0.61 -5.55
C ARG A 463 -20.41 0.86 -5.21
N THR A 464 -20.66 1.72 -6.19
CA THR A 464 -20.85 3.17 -5.95
C THR A 464 -22.08 3.44 -5.09
N GLU A 465 -23.19 2.77 -5.36
CA GLU A 465 -24.42 2.86 -4.54
C GLU A 465 -24.16 2.37 -3.10
N ARG A 466 -23.43 1.27 -2.92
CA ARG A 466 -23.10 0.76 -1.57
C ARG A 466 -22.14 1.67 -0.82
N ASP A 467 -21.09 2.15 -1.48
CA ASP A 467 -20.10 3.05 -0.87
C ASP A 467 -20.75 4.37 -0.47
N MET A 468 -21.73 4.86 -1.24
CA MET A 468 -22.57 6.00 -0.86
C MET A 468 -23.34 5.72 0.43
N VAL A 469 -24.14 4.66 0.47
CA VAL A 469 -24.94 4.30 1.66
C VAL A 469 -24.05 4.13 2.90
N ASP A 470 -22.94 3.40 2.76
CA ASP A 470 -21.99 3.17 3.85
C ASP A 470 -21.34 4.50 4.34
N THR A 471 -20.98 5.39 3.42
CA THR A 471 -20.39 6.70 3.77
C THR A 471 -21.41 7.60 4.47
N LEU A 472 -22.69 7.59 4.06
CA LEU A 472 -23.75 8.36 4.71
C LEU A 472 -24.02 7.86 6.13
N ALA A 473 -24.03 6.54 6.36
CA ALA A 473 -24.17 5.98 7.70
C ALA A 473 -23.03 6.40 8.64
N ILE A 474 -21.79 6.40 8.12
CA ILE A 474 -20.61 6.90 8.85
C ILE A 474 -20.74 8.40 9.11
N LEU A 475 -21.16 9.18 8.11
CA LEU A 475 -21.30 10.63 8.22
C LEU A 475 -22.34 11.02 9.28
N GLU A 476 -23.49 10.36 9.29
CA GLU A 476 -24.53 10.54 10.29
C GLU A 476 -23.97 10.27 11.70
N TYR A 477 -23.32 9.12 11.88
CA TYR A 477 -22.70 8.74 13.14
C TYR A 477 -21.70 9.79 13.66
N LEU A 478 -20.80 10.28 12.79
CA LEU A 478 -19.80 11.29 13.13
C LEU A 478 -20.43 12.67 13.40
N THR A 479 -21.50 13.02 12.69
CA THR A 479 -22.22 14.28 12.85
C THR A 479 -22.90 14.35 14.22
N GLU A 480 -23.60 13.29 14.63
CA GLU A 480 -24.28 13.21 15.93
C GLU A 480 -23.31 13.39 17.10
N ARG A 481 -22.09 12.86 16.96
CA ARG A 481 -21.07 12.82 18.03
C ARG A 481 -20.08 13.98 18.01
N ASN A 482 -20.17 14.81 16.98
CA ASN A 482 -19.35 16.01 16.78
C ASN A 482 -17.85 15.77 17.00
N THR A 483 -17.21 15.13 16.01
CA THR A 483 -15.75 14.86 16.02
C THR A 483 -14.88 16.11 16.07
N PHE A 484 -15.35 17.23 15.49
CA PHE A 484 -14.64 18.50 15.44
C PHE A 484 -15.13 19.47 16.51
N THR A 485 -15.02 19.04 17.77
CA THR A 485 -15.44 19.83 18.93
C THR A 485 -14.44 20.95 19.26
N ASN A 486 -14.92 21.99 19.94
CA ASN A 486 -14.09 23.04 20.54
C ASN A 486 -13.57 22.65 21.94
N ASP A 487 -13.95 21.47 22.44
CA ASP A 487 -13.49 20.94 23.72
C ASP A 487 -11.99 20.64 23.68
N VAL A 488 -11.27 21.01 24.74
CA VAL A 488 -9.83 20.77 24.89
C VAL A 488 -9.51 19.32 25.27
N SER A 489 -10.52 18.53 25.67
CA SER A 489 -10.35 17.12 26.04
C SER A 489 -9.95 16.24 24.84
N LEU A 490 -9.24 15.16 25.16
CA LEU A 490 -9.05 14.02 24.26
C LEU A 490 -10.03 12.95 24.69
N ARG A 491 -11.08 12.68 23.90
CA ARG A 491 -12.15 11.76 24.31
C ARG A 491 -12.50 10.76 23.22
N ASN A 492 -13.04 9.63 23.67
CA ASN A 492 -13.74 8.71 22.79
C ASN A 492 -15.04 9.37 22.30
N ILE A 493 -15.27 9.41 20.98
CA ILE A 493 -16.45 10.10 20.42
C ILE A 493 -17.77 9.34 20.62
N GLU A 494 -17.74 8.03 20.88
CA GLU A 494 -18.93 7.22 21.16
C GLU A 494 -19.33 7.33 22.63
N THR A 495 -18.37 7.10 23.54
CA THR A 495 -18.66 6.98 24.97
C THR A 495 -18.52 8.31 25.72
N GLY A 496 -17.86 9.30 25.13
CA GLY A 496 -17.49 10.56 25.78
C GLY A 496 -16.41 10.43 26.85
N VAL A 497 -15.86 9.24 27.06
CA VAL A 497 -14.80 8.98 28.07
C VAL A 497 -13.53 9.74 27.68
N GLU A 498 -13.04 10.56 28.59
CA GLU A 498 -11.78 11.28 28.44
C GLU A 498 -10.58 10.36 28.66
N ALA A 499 -9.54 10.58 27.87
CA ALA A 499 -8.27 9.89 28.00
C ALA A 499 -7.49 10.41 29.21
N GLU A 500 -6.69 9.53 29.81
CA GLU A 500 -5.79 9.88 30.91
C GLU A 500 -4.80 10.99 30.50
N PRO A 501 -4.32 11.83 31.45
CA PRO A 501 -3.48 12.98 31.14
C PRO A 501 -2.15 12.67 30.43
N ASP A 502 -1.66 11.42 30.53
CA ASP A 502 -0.41 10.95 29.92
C ASP A 502 -0.59 10.45 28.48
N VAL A 503 -1.82 10.20 28.03
CA VAL A 503 -2.14 9.82 26.65
C VAL A 503 -1.80 10.98 25.72
N ASN A 504 -1.13 10.70 24.59
CA ASN A 504 -0.64 11.72 23.66
C ASN A 504 -0.78 11.33 22.18
N ASP A 505 -1.72 10.44 21.83
CA ASP A 505 -1.96 9.98 20.46
C ASP A 505 -2.33 11.14 19.50
N ASP A 506 -2.96 12.20 20.01
CA ASP A 506 -3.21 13.46 19.30
C ASP A 506 -1.92 14.18 18.84
N LYS A 507 -0.77 13.80 19.40
CA LYS A 507 0.55 14.35 19.09
C LYS A 507 1.47 13.36 18.39
N ALA A 508 0.93 12.24 17.90
CA ALA A 508 1.69 11.11 17.33
C ALA A 508 2.78 11.54 16.33
N GLU A 509 2.44 12.38 15.34
CA GLU A 509 3.41 12.83 14.33
C GLU A 509 4.58 13.61 14.95
N SER A 510 4.28 14.54 15.87
CA SER A 510 5.30 15.35 16.53
C SER A 510 6.20 14.52 17.47
N THR A 511 5.62 13.57 18.19
CA THR A 511 6.34 12.64 19.08
C THR A 511 7.22 11.70 18.26
N GLY A 512 6.69 11.14 17.18
CA GLY A 512 7.43 10.31 16.24
C GLY A 512 8.63 11.04 15.63
N ASN A 513 8.41 12.27 15.16
CA ASN A 513 9.47 13.11 14.60
C ASN A 513 10.58 13.41 15.63
N LYS A 514 10.24 13.76 16.87
CA LYS A 514 11.23 13.98 17.94
C LYS A 514 12.08 12.73 18.18
N THR A 515 11.47 11.55 18.21
CA THR A 515 12.19 10.29 18.39
C THR A 515 13.09 9.98 17.18
N LEU A 516 12.63 10.23 15.95
CA LEU A 516 13.45 10.07 14.74
C LEU A 516 14.68 10.98 14.74
N GLU A 517 14.55 12.21 15.23
CA GLU A 517 15.70 13.12 15.43
C GLU A 517 16.70 12.55 16.44
N LEU A 518 16.23 11.94 17.53
CA LEU A 518 17.07 11.30 18.54
C LEU A 518 17.77 10.02 18.04
N MET A 519 17.21 9.35 17.02
CA MET A 519 17.82 8.18 16.40
C MET A 519 19.07 8.55 15.58
N LYS A 520 19.13 9.76 15.01
CA LYS A 520 20.23 10.18 14.12
C LYS A 520 21.59 10.05 14.81
N GLY A 521 22.54 9.43 14.11
CA GLY A 521 23.89 9.19 14.62
C GLY A 521 24.00 8.12 15.73
N LYS A 522 22.89 7.50 16.15
CA LYS A 522 22.92 6.33 17.04
C LYS A 522 23.24 5.07 16.24
N GLN A 523 23.83 4.08 16.93
CA GLN A 523 24.07 2.75 16.36
C GLN A 523 22.74 2.02 16.12
N ILE A 524 22.69 1.27 15.03
CA ILE A 524 21.48 0.61 14.51
C ILE A 524 21.03 -0.58 15.36
#